data_AF-A0A1C4YM52-F1
#
_entry.id   AF-A0A1C4YM52-F1
#
_cell.length_a   1.000
_cell.length_b   1.000
_cell.length_c   1.000
_cell.angle_alpha   90.00
_cell.angle_beta   90.00
_cell.angle_gamma   90.00
#
_symmetry.space_group_name_H-M   'P 1'
#
loop_
_entity.id
_entity.type
_entity.pdbx_description
1 polymer ?
#
loop_
_entity_poly.entity_id
_entity_poly.type
_entity_poly.pdbx_seq_one_letter_code
_entity_poly.pdbx_strand_id
1 'polypeptide(L)'
;MQADDLPAVAAHTVIVLRPDSSLQPYERLLVKQFLRLPLAKTLATDGVGVHIRPIALRELPVPQPDEVLSSALADLSAAAERLDEWRADAVGLVESVLSEEPREARARLLRSGRLLRMRAEAAALLDDHGHAVRTRYPHPIAYRWRWVEAEMSGEPSFQAYDAVLEAAEVLLAYAAIIAMVMAKHAGVEISALRGIRDKLAGGRTGPTFADWVAVLIEVTGKKFRRLPDDQPLIEVRHMLHTSEMREACGRLAGYRNDRAHLRRGDLAKQLRDAYSKLWVLLSGADFLSDLRLVYLTSVRWDALRRVATLRLQELMGDHSIVPSRVMEYSSNELEQGSLYIMDADGGLHLLRPFLVWKNCSACTQWSTFHIDLTPRDNDVVLKSLEHGHTTNDESLREPLRQVGLLPLA
;
A
#
# COMPACT_ATOMS: atom_id res chain seq x y z
N MET A 1 32.09 -13.00 29.27
CA MET A 1 30.98 -13.98 29.27
C MET A 1 30.67 -14.29 30.71
N GLN A 2 29.57 -13.72 31.23
CA GLN A 2 29.02 -14.17 32.50
C GLN A 2 28.31 -15.51 32.27
N ALA A 3 28.12 -16.32 33.32
CA ALA A 3 27.45 -17.62 33.23
C ALA A 3 26.02 -17.51 32.65
N ASP A 4 25.42 -16.32 32.73
CA ASP A 4 24.09 -16.00 32.20
C ASP A 4 24.04 -15.85 30.67
N ASP A 5 25.19 -15.83 29.97
CA ASP A 5 25.28 -15.68 28.51
C ASP A 5 25.48 -17.01 27.76
N LEU A 6 25.50 -18.16 28.45
CA LEU A 6 25.70 -19.46 27.80
C LEU A 6 24.38 -19.98 27.20
N PRO A 7 24.41 -20.60 26.00
CA PRO A 7 23.21 -21.19 25.40
C PRO A 7 22.61 -22.24 26.35
N ALA A 8 21.29 -22.22 26.53
CA ALA A 8 20.60 -23.18 27.37
C ALA A 8 20.81 -24.61 26.81
N VAL A 9 21.66 -25.40 27.49
CA VAL A 9 21.91 -26.80 27.16
C VAL A 9 20.88 -27.67 27.90
N ALA A 10 20.39 -28.73 27.25
CA ALA A 10 19.50 -29.70 27.88
C ALA A 10 20.13 -30.25 29.18
N ALA A 11 19.54 -29.88 30.31
CA ALA A 11 20.02 -30.18 31.66
C ALA A 11 18.83 -30.29 32.62
N HIS A 12 19.07 -30.78 33.84
CA HIS A 12 18.02 -30.93 34.86
C HIS A 12 17.41 -29.60 35.34
N THR A 13 17.99 -28.48 34.95
CA THR A 13 17.57 -27.12 35.29
C THR A 13 16.74 -26.43 34.19
N VAL A 14 16.53 -27.09 33.04
CA VAL A 14 15.79 -26.53 31.90
C VAL A 14 14.67 -27.46 31.45
N ILE A 15 13.54 -26.88 31.04
CA ILE A 15 12.45 -27.61 30.40
C ILE A 15 12.63 -27.48 28.89
N VAL A 16 12.79 -28.62 28.21
CA VAL A 16 12.95 -28.66 26.75
C VAL A 16 11.59 -28.90 26.11
N LEU A 17 11.11 -27.89 25.38
CA LEU A 17 9.90 -28.00 24.57
C LEU A 17 10.28 -28.37 23.13
N ARG A 18 9.61 -29.37 22.57
CA ARG A 18 9.74 -29.71 21.15
C ARG A 18 8.48 -29.24 20.42
N PRO A 19 8.60 -28.43 19.36
CA PRO A 19 7.43 -28.04 18.58
C PRO A 19 6.85 -29.27 17.89
N ASP A 20 5.52 -29.32 17.79
CA ASP A 20 4.84 -30.31 16.96
C ASP A 20 5.27 -30.11 15.50
N SER A 21 5.40 -31.22 14.78
CA SER A 21 5.59 -31.25 13.33
C SER A 21 4.51 -30.49 12.55
N SER A 22 3.30 -30.37 13.09
CA SER A 22 2.19 -29.63 12.47
C SER A 22 2.35 -28.11 12.52
N LEU A 23 3.20 -27.57 13.41
CA LEU A 23 3.37 -26.12 13.56
C LEU A 23 4.16 -25.55 12.39
N GLN A 24 3.62 -24.50 11.78
CA GLN A 24 4.26 -23.71 10.74
C GLN A 24 5.46 -22.93 11.32
N PRO A 25 6.45 -22.54 10.49
CA PRO A 25 7.64 -21.80 10.95
C PRO A 25 7.30 -20.51 11.71
N TYR A 26 6.33 -19.73 11.23
CA TYR A 26 5.93 -18.47 11.85
C TYR A 26 5.24 -18.68 13.21
N GLU A 27 4.45 -19.74 13.38
CA GLU A 27 3.82 -20.08 14.67
C GLU A 27 4.90 -20.42 15.70
N ARG A 28 5.93 -21.18 15.31
CA ARG A 28 7.07 -21.48 16.19
C ARG A 28 7.80 -20.22 16.61
N LEU A 29 7.99 -19.27 15.70
CA LEU A 29 8.58 -17.97 16.00
C LEU A 29 7.72 -17.20 17.01
N LEU A 30 6.40 -17.12 16.79
CA LEU A 30 5.47 -16.44 17.69
C LEU A 30 5.50 -17.04 19.10
N VAL A 31 5.39 -18.37 19.22
CA VAL A 31 5.47 -19.07 20.51
C VAL A 31 6.81 -18.77 21.19
N LYS A 32 7.91 -18.83 20.44
CA LYS A 32 9.25 -18.54 20.96
C LYS A 32 9.36 -17.10 21.48
N GLN A 33 8.80 -16.12 20.78
CA GLN A 33 8.83 -14.73 21.23
C GLN A 33 7.90 -14.50 22.42
N PHE A 34 6.71 -15.08 22.41
CA PHE A 34 5.78 -15.01 23.53
C PHE A 34 6.43 -15.55 24.82
N LEU A 35 7.07 -16.71 24.77
CA LEU A 35 7.78 -17.30 25.92
C LEU A 35 8.95 -16.44 26.44
N ARG A 36 9.46 -15.50 25.64
CA ARG A 36 10.49 -14.53 26.05
C ARG A 36 9.91 -13.28 26.71
N LEU A 37 8.62 -13.03 26.58
CA LEU A 37 7.99 -11.86 27.17
C LEU A 37 7.96 -12.00 28.70
N PRO A 38 8.17 -10.89 29.46
CA PRO A 38 7.97 -10.88 30.90
C PRO A 38 6.59 -11.38 31.32
N LEU A 39 5.57 -11.13 30.48
CA LEU A 39 4.21 -11.61 30.69
C LEU A 39 4.14 -13.15 30.76
N ALA A 40 4.76 -13.86 29.81
CA ALA A 40 4.76 -15.32 29.82
C ALA A 40 5.49 -15.87 31.05
N LYS A 41 6.57 -15.20 31.49
CA LYS A 41 7.23 -15.55 32.76
C LYS A 41 6.30 -15.38 33.96
N THR A 42 5.60 -14.25 34.06
CA THR A 42 4.63 -13.98 35.14
C THR A 42 3.51 -15.02 35.15
N LEU A 43 2.96 -15.36 33.98
CA LEU A 43 1.90 -16.37 33.84
C LEU A 43 2.41 -17.78 34.16
N ALA A 44 3.65 -18.11 33.81
CA ALA A 44 4.25 -19.42 34.09
C ALA A 44 4.60 -19.64 35.58
N THR A 45 4.74 -18.58 36.36
CA THR A 45 5.19 -18.63 37.76
C THR A 45 4.17 -18.07 38.76
N ASP A 46 2.95 -17.76 38.30
CA ASP A 46 1.93 -17.04 39.06
C ASP A 46 2.44 -15.73 39.69
N GLY A 47 3.48 -15.13 39.11
CA GLY A 47 4.14 -13.91 39.58
C GLY A 47 4.99 -14.04 40.85
N VAL A 48 5.08 -15.23 41.46
CA VAL A 48 5.73 -15.44 42.77
C VAL A 48 6.83 -16.52 42.72
N GLY A 49 6.78 -17.43 41.75
CA GLY A 49 7.71 -18.57 41.65
C GLY A 49 9.08 -18.23 41.04
N VAL A 50 10.15 -18.81 41.62
CA VAL A 50 11.52 -18.80 41.06
C VAL A 50 11.71 -19.90 40.00
N HIS A 51 10.86 -20.93 40.01
CA HIS A 51 10.90 -22.08 39.10
C HIS A 51 9.62 -22.21 38.29
N ILE A 52 9.77 -22.54 37.01
CA ILE A 52 8.66 -22.82 36.11
C ILE A 52 8.26 -24.29 36.28
N ARG A 53 6.98 -24.56 36.56
CA ARG A 53 6.45 -25.92 36.67
C ARG A 53 5.95 -26.40 35.30
N PRO A 54 6.16 -27.68 34.91
CA PRO A 54 5.66 -28.21 33.65
C PRO A 54 4.14 -28.05 33.45
N ILE A 55 3.36 -28.13 34.53
CA ILE A 55 1.91 -27.96 34.47
C ILE A 55 1.51 -26.51 34.14
N ALA A 56 2.21 -25.53 34.70
CA ALA A 56 2.00 -24.11 34.41
C ALA A 56 2.39 -23.75 32.97
N LEU A 57 3.42 -24.40 32.41
CA LEU A 57 3.74 -24.27 30.98
C LEU A 57 2.66 -24.86 30.07
N ARG A 58 2.00 -25.94 30.49
CA ARG A 58 0.92 -26.58 29.72
C ARG A 58 -0.35 -25.73 29.68
N GLU A 59 -0.62 -25.00 30.75
CA GLU A 59 -1.80 -24.14 30.90
C GLU A 59 -1.57 -22.72 30.39
N LEU A 60 -0.37 -22.43 29.87
CA LEU A 60 0.02 -21.10 29.46
C LEU A 60 -0.79 -20.68 28.23
N PRO A 61 -1.51 -19.55 28.27
CA PRO A 61 -2.36 -19.11 27.17
C PRO A 61 -1.48 -18.54 26.05
N VAL A 62 -1.04 -19.40 25.14
CA VAL A 62 -0.27 -18.98 23.95
C VAL A 62 -1.20 -18.24 22.99
N PRO A 63 -0.85 -17.03 22.55
CA PRO A 63 -1.64 -16.28 21.57
C PRO A 63 -1.82 -17.09 20.29
N GLN A 64 -3.08 -17.21 19.85
CA GLN A 64 -3.42 -17.77 18.54
C GLN A 64 -3.65 -16.59 17.58
N PRO A 65 -2.82 -16.41 16.55
CA PRO A 65 -3.06 -15.38 15.56
C PRO A 65 -4.33 -15.70 14.76
N ASP A 66 -5.07 -14.67 14.37
CA ASP A 66 -6.12 -14.82 13.35
C ASP A 66 -5.50 -15.02 11.95
N GLU A 67 -6.34 -15.17 10.92
CA GLU A 67 -5.86 -15.44 9.55
C GLU A 67 -4.98 -14.29 9.02
N VAL A 68 -5.37 -13.04 9.27
CA VAL A 68 -4.65 -11.84 8.83
C VAL A 68 -3.27 -11.75 9.51
N LEU A 69 -3.22 -11.89 10.84
CA LEU A 69 -1.97 -11.88 11.58
C LEU A 69 -1.09 -13.08 11.23
N SER A 70 -1.69 -14.25 10.96
CA SER A 70 -0.96 -15.43 10.50
C SER A 70 -0.27 -15.19 9.15
N SER A 71 -0.98 -14.59 8.20
CA SER A 71 -0.45 -14.23 6.88
C SER A 71 0.72 -13.25 7.01
N ALA A 72 0.54 -12.17 7.77
CA ALA A 72 1.59 -11.17 8.00
C ALA A 72 2.84 -11.76 8.68
N LEU A 73 2.65 -12.66 9.66
CA LEU A 73 3.76 -13.36 10.31
C LEU A 73 4.47 -14.33 9.36
N ALA A 74 3.74 -15.00 8.48
CA ALA A 74 4.32 -15.88 7.47
C ALA A 74 5.19 -15.10 6.47
N ASP A 75 4.70 -13.96 5.97
CA ASP A 75 5.44 -13.08 5.06
C ASP A 75 6.72 -12.53 5.73
N LEU A 76 6.61 -12.08 6.98
CA LEU A 76 7.76 -11.61 7.75
C LEU A 76 8.78 -12.72 7.98
N SER A 77 8.33 -13.94 8.30
CA SER A 77 9.21 -15.10 8.48
C SER A 77 9.94 -15.45 7.19
N ALA A 78 9.24 -15.46 6.05
CA ALA A 78 9.84 -15.73 4.75
C ALA A 78 10.87 -14.64 4.35
N ALA A 79 10.60 -13.37 4.69
CA ALA A 79 11.55 -12.29 4.51
C ALA A 79 12.81 -12.47 5.38
N ALA A 80 12.63 -12.81 6.67
CA ALA A 80 13.73 -13.06 7.59
C ALA A 80 14.61 -14.23 7.13
N GLU A 81 14.02 -15.35 6.72
CA GLU A 81 14.74 -16.50 6.17
C GLU A 81 15.59 -16.11 4.95
N ARG A 82 15.04 -15.31 4.04
CA ARG A 82 15.78 -14.82 2.87
C ARG A 82 16.95 -13.92 3.22
N LEU A 83 16.80 -13.08 4.25
CA LEU A 83 17.90 -12.24 4.75
C LEU A 83 18.99 -13.09 5.42
N ASP A 84 18.62 -14.11 6.17
CA ASP A 84 19.55 -15.07 6.78
C ASP A 84 20.28 -15.90 5.72
N GLU A 85 19.62 -16.31 4.63
CA GLU A 85 20.26 -16.92 3.47
C GLU A 85 21.33 -16.00 2.86
N TRP A 86 21.01 -14.72 2.66
CA TRP A 86 21.98 -13.75 2.12
C TRP A 86 23.15 -13.51 3.07
N ARG A 87 22.90 -13.53 4.39
CA ARG A 87 23.96 -13.47 5.39
C ARG A 87 24.84 -14.72 5.34
N ALA A 88 24.24 -15.91 5.24
CA ALA A 88 24.98 -17.17 5.12
C ALA A 88 25.82 -17.20 3.83
N ASP A 89 25.28 -16.73 2.70
CA ASP A 89 26.02 -16.52 1.45
C ASP A 89 27.24 -15.61 1.68
N ALA A 90 27.08 -14.51 2.41
CA ALA A 90 28.16 -13.58 2.71
C ALA A 90 29.28 -14.25 3.53
N VAL A 91 28.92 -14.99 4.58
CA VAL A 91 29.86 -15.72 5.44
C VAL A 91 30.58 -16.80 4.64
N GLY A 92 29.84 -17.61 3.87
CA GLY A 92 30.40 -18.66 3.03
C GLY A 92 31.36 -18.13 1.96
N LEU A 93 31.14 -16.93 1.43
CA LEU A 93 32.07 -16.27 0.50
C LEU A 93 33.37 -15.83 1.17
N VAL A 94 33.35 -15.47 2.45
CA VAL A 94 34.56 -15.16 3.21
C VAL A 94 35.31 -16.45 3.54
N GLU A 95 34.60 -17.49 3.95
CA GLU A 95 35.18 -18.81 4.23
C GLU A 95 35.80 -19.46 2.98
N SER A 96 35.23 -19.26 1.80
CA SER A 96 35.79 -19.77 0.55
C SER A 96 37.17 -19.17 0.22
N VAL A 97 37.43 -17.92 0.64
CA VAL A 97 38.76 -17.30 0.51
C VAL A 97 39.82 -18.00 1.34
N LEU A 98 39.41 -18.60 2.46
CA LEU A 98 40.31 -19.29 3.39
C LEU A 98 40.50 -20.77 3.04
N SER A 99 39.67 -21.34 2.16
CA SER A 99 39.59 -22.79 1.90
C SER A 99 39.80 -23.21 0.45
N GLU A 100 39.64 -22.32 -0.53
CA GLU A 100 39.83 -22.60 -1.97
C GLU A 100 41.17 -22.07 -2.50
N GLU A 101 41.57 -22.53 -3.70
CA GLU A 101 42.73 -21.98 -4.43
C GLU A 101 42.55 -20.48 -4.72
N PRO A 102 43.58 -19.62 -4.53
CA PRO A 102 43.42 -18.16 -4.51
C PRO A 102 42.78 -17.55 -5.77
N ARG A 103 42.98 -18.18 -6.95
CA ARG A 103 42.37 -17.70 -8.21
C ARG A 103 40.88 -17.97 -8.30
N GLU A 104 40.45 -19.15 -7.84
CA GLU A 104 39.04 -19.56 -7.87
C GLU A 104 38.24 -18.81 -6.81
N ALA A 105 38.77 -18.72 -5.60
CA ALA A 105 38.19 -17.94 -4.51
C ALA A 105 37.99 -16.47 -4.90
N ARG A 106 38.98 -15.86 -5.57
CA ARG A 106 38.89 -14.48 -6.06
C ARG A 106 37.79 -14.31 -7.12
N ALA A 107 37.69 -15.23 -8.07
CA ALA A 107 36.66 -15.16 -9.12
C ALA A 107 35.25 -15.35 -8.54
N ARG A 108 35.10 -16.21 -7.53
CA ARG A 108 33.85 -16.43 -6.79
C ARG A 108 33.46 -15.21 -5.97
N LEU A 109 34.40 -14.66 -5.20
CA LEU A 109 34.19 -13.46 -4.39
C LEU A 109 33.80 -12.25 -5.25
N LEU A 110 34.43 -12.07 -6.42
CA LEU A 110 34.09 -10.96 -7.31
C LEU A 110 32.69 -11.09 -7.94
N ARG A 111 32.25 -12.30 -8.31
CA ARG A 111 30.91 -12.52 -8.89
C ARG A 111 29.82 -12.54 -7.83
N SER A 112 29.92 -13.43 -6.85
CA SER A 112 28.90 -13.59 -5.81
C SER A 112 28.87 -12.41 -4.85
N GLY A 113 30.03 -11.83 -4.53
CA GLY A 113 30.11 -10.59 -3.75
C GLY A 113 29.52 -9.38 -4.49
N ARG A 114 29.55 -9.35 -5.83
CA ARG A 114 28.84 -8.31 -6.60
C ARG A 114 27.33 -8.44 -6.46
N LEU A 115 26.79 -9.65 -6.61
CA LEU A 115 25.35 -9.89 -6.46
C LEU A 115 24.87 -9.54 -5.04
N LEU A 116 25.61 -9.93 -4.02
CA LEU A 116 25.28 -9.60 -2.63
C LEU A 116 25.29 -8.08 -2.38
N ARG A 117 26.31 -7.35 -2.88
CA ARG A 117 26.32 -5.88 -2.80
C ARG A 117 25.13 -5.25 -3.54
N MET A 118 24.81 -5.71 -4.75
CA MET A 118 23.65 -5.21 -5.49
C MET A 118 22.33 -5.47 -4.75
N ARG A 119 22.18 -6.62 -4.07
CA ARG A 119 21.01 -6.91 -3.22
C ARG A 119 20.92 -5.95 -2.03
N ALA A 120 22.04 -5.73 -1.33
CA ALA A 120 22.10 -4.83 -0.19
C ALA A 120 21.84 -3.37 -0.61
N GLU A 121 22.42 -2.92 -1.71
CA GLU A 121 22.18 -1.60 -2.29
C GLU A 121 20.71 -1.44 -2.70
N ALA A 122 20.13 -2.44 -3.38
CA ALA A 122 18.72 -2.41 -3.77
C ALA A 122 17.77 -2.42 -2.55
N ALA A 123 18.12 -3.14 -1.48
CA ALA A 123 17.37 -3.10 -0.24
C ALA A 123 17.48 -1.73 0.46
N ALA A 124 18.69 -1.16 0.52
CA ALA A 124 18.92 0.17 1.11
C ALA A 124 18.20 1.30 0.34
N LEU A 125 17.96 1.13 -0.97
CA LEU A 125 17.13 2.06 -1.72
C LEU A 125 15.68 2.09 -1.24
N LEU A 126 15.17 1.04 -0.58
CA LEU A 126 13.82 1.07 0.01
C LEU A 126 13.78 1.87 1.33
N ASP A 127 14.92 2.13 1.96
CA ASP A 127 15.00 3.04 3.11
C ASP A 127 14.86 4.52 2.68
N ASP A 128 15.07 4.81 1.39
CA ASP A 128 14.73 6.10 0.80
C ASP A 128 13.24 6.12 0.43
N HIS A 129 12.46 6.82 1.24
CA HIS A 129 11.01 6.93 1.04
C HIS A 129 10.63 7.49 -0.34
N GLY A 130 11.44 8.37 -0.95
CA GLY A 130 11.18 8.86 -2.31
C GLY A 130 11.28 7.76 -3.34
N HIS A 131 12.31 6.90 -3.22
CA HIS A 131 12.46 5.72 -4.05
C HIS A 131 11.34 4.69 -3.81
N ALA A 132 10.93 4.50 -2.55
CA ALA A 132 9.79 3.64 -2.21
C ALA A 132 8.50 4.13 -2.87
N VAL A 133 8.18 5.43 -2.80
CA VAL A 133 7.04 6.02 -3.49
C VAL A 133 7.11 5.76 -5.00
N ARG A 134 8.27 6.00 -5.63
CA ARG A 134 8.44 5.85 -7.08
C ARG A 134 8.27 4.40 -7.59
N THR A 135 8.54 3.41 -6.74
CA THR A 135 8.62 2.00 -7.16
C THR A 135 7.55 1.10 -6.57
N ARG A 136 6.97 1.47 -5.42
CA ARG A 136 6.01 0.66 -4.68
C ARG A 136 4.62 1.26 -4.60
N TYR A 137 4.44 2.55 -4.84
CA TYR A 137 3.10 3.13 -4.77
C TYR A 137 2.35 2.91 -6.09
N PRO A 138 1.01 2.99 -6.09
CA PRO A 138 0.21 2.86 -7.30
C PRO A 138 0.63 3.86 -8.38
N HIS A 139 0.58 3.42 -9.63
CA HIS A 139 1.07 4.16 -10.79
C HIS A 139 0.76 5.66 -10.81
N PRO A 140 -0.51 6.12 -10.62
CA PRO A 140 -0.81 7.54 -10.66
C PRO A 140 -0.03 8.38 -9.64
N ILE A 141 0.25 7.83 -8.46
CA ILE A 141 0.98 8.54 -7.41
C ILE A 141 2.48 8.52 -7.71
N ALA A 142 3.02 7.34 -8.01
CA ALA A 142 4.43 7.17 -8.35
C ALA A 142 4.84 8.02 -9.56
N TYR A 143 3.98 8.10 -10.58
CA TYR A 143 4.19 8.93 -11.76
C TYR A 143 4.27 10.42 -11.39
N ARG A 144 3.34 10.93 -10.57
CA ARG A 144 3.35 12.32 -10.12
C ARG A 144 4.54 12.64 -9.23
N TRP A 145 4.93 11.69 -8.38
CA TRP A 145 6.11 11.82 -7.55
C TRP A 145 7.39 11.98 -8.38
N ARG A 146 7.55 11.17 -9.44
CA ARG A 146 8.68 11.30 -10.39
C ARG A 146 8.77 12.72 -10.98
N TRP A 147 7.64 13.34 -11.30
CA TRP A 147 7.61 14.72 -11.78
C TRP A 147 8.03 15.72 -10.68
N VAL A 148 7.57 15.52 -9.45
CA VAL A 148 8.02 16.33 -8.30
C VAL A 148 9.54 16.23 -8.14
N GLU A 149 10.13 15.04 -8.15
CA GLU A 149 11.58 14.86 -8.03
C GLU A 149 12.35 15.56 -9.16
N ALA A 150 11.88 15.42 -10.39
CA ALA A 150 12.50 16.06 -11.55
C ALA A 150 12.48 17.59 -11.44
N GLU A 151 11.32 18.17 -11.11
CA GLU A 151 11.16 19.64 -11.01
C GLU A 151 11.84 20.22 -9.77
N MET A 152 11.88 19.48 -8.65
CA MET A 152 12.56 19.89 -7.42
C MET A 152 14.09 19.83 -7.51
N SER A 153 14.65 19.16 -8.53
CA SER A 153 16.10 19.10 -8.77
C SER A 153 16.67 20.41 -9.33
N GLY A 154 15.82 21.30 -9.84
CA GLY A 154 16.20 22.61 -10.37
C GLY A 154 16.11 23.75 -9.36
N GLU A 155 16.17 24.98 -9.86
CA GLU A 155 15.89 26.17 -9.05
C GLU A 155 14.38 26.26 -8.71
N PRO A 156 14.00 26.89 -7.58
CA PRO A 156 12.59 27.07 -7.22
C PRO A 156 11.78 27.73 -8.34
N SER A 157 10.83 26.98 -8.90
CA SER A 157 10.02 27.41 -10.05
C SER A 157 8.53 27.21 -9.77
N PHE A 158 7.68 27.91 -10.53
CA PHE A 158 6.23 27.66 -10.48
C PHE A 158 5.88 26.26 -11.00
N GLN A 159 6.69 25.69 -11.90
CA GLN A 159 6.51 24.31 -12.37
C GLN A 159 6.71 23.30 -11.24
N ALA A 160 7.78 23.46 -10.45
CA ALA A 160 8.00 22.65 -9.25
C ALA A 160 6.87 22.82 -8.23
N TYR A 161 6.40 24.06 -8.03
CA TYR A 161 5.29 24.33 -7.13
C TYR A 161 3.98 23.68 -7.59
N ASP A 162 3.64 23.80 -8.87
CA ASP A 162 2.45 23.19 -9.44
C ASP A 162 2.56 21.65 -9.42
N ALA A 163 3.74 21.08 -9.69
CA ALA A 163 4.00 19.64 -9.60
C ALA A 163 3.73 19.09 -8.19
N VAL A 164 4.18 19.79 -7.14
CA VAL A 164 3.93 19.41 -5.73
C VAL A 164 2.43 19.45 -5.40
N LEU A 165 1.73 20.52 -5.80
CA LEU A 165 0.30 20.65 -5.53
C LEU A 165 -0.54 19.62 -6.29
N GLU A 166 -0.16 19.34 -7.54
CA GLU A 166 -0.80 18.33 -8.37
C GLU A 166 -0.58 16.91 -7.83
N ALA A 167 0.63 16.58 -7.36
CA ALA A 167 0.90 15.30 -6.71
C ALA A 167 0.07 15.13 -5.43
N ALA A 168 -0.08 16.19 -4.63
CA ALA A 168 -0.95 16.17 -3.45
C ALA A 168 -2.42 15.94 -3.82
N GLU A 169 -2.92 16.63 -4.84
CA GLU A 169 -4.30 16.49 -5.31
C GLU A 169 -4.57 15.06 -5.82
N VAL A 170 -3.63 14.48 -6.57
CA VAL A 170 -3.72 13.10 -7.08
C VAL A 170 -3.67 12.06 -5.96
N LEU A 171 -2.77 12.24 -4.99
CA LEU A 171 -2.68 11.37 -3.81
C LEU A 171 -4.01 11.33 -3.05
N LEU A 172 -4.58 12.50 -2.77
CA LEU A 172 -5.85 12.61 -2.02
C LEU A 172 -7.03 12.09 -2.85
N ALA A 173 -7.09 12.39 -4.15
CA ALA A 173 -8.12 11.88 -5.04
C ALA A 173 -8.10 10.35 -5.11
N TYR A 174 -6.92 9.76 -5.32
CA TYR A 174 -6.74 8.31 -5.40
C TYR A 174 -7.11 7.63 -4.09
N ALA A 175 -6.62 8.13 -2.96
CA ALA A 175 -6.97 7.58 -1.65
C ALA A 175 -8.47 7.72 -1.33
N ALA A 176 -9.09 8.85 -1.69
CA ALA A 176 -10.53 9.02 -1.54
C ALA A 176 -11.31 8.02 -2.41
N ILE A 177 -10.85 7.73 -3.62
CA ILE A 177 -11.45 6.69 -4.49
C ILE A 177 -11.37 5.32 -3.84
N ILE A 178 -10.22 4.94 -3.29
CA ILE A 178 -10.09 3.69 -2.52
C ILE A 178 -11.07 3.71 -1.34
N ALA A 179 -11.14 4.80 -0.58
CA ALA A 179 -12.06 4.94 0.54
C ALA A 179 -13.53 4.69 0.11
N MET A 180 -13.95 5.28 -1.02
CA MET A 180 -15.30 5.11 -1.57
C MET A 180 -15.59 3.66 -1.96
N VAL A 181 -14.64 2.99 -2.62
CA VAL A 181 -14.78 1.59 -3.06
C VAL A 181 -14.83 0.65 -1.85
N MET A 182 -13.92 0.82 -0.90
CA MET A 182 -13.86 -0.01 0.31
C MET A 182 -15.06 0.20 1.23
N ALA A 183 -15.52 1.45 1.38
CA ALA A 183 -16.75 1.73 2.15
C ALA A 183 -17.98 1.10 1.50
N LYS A 184 -18.07 1.12 0.17
CA LYS A 184 -19.13 0.43 -0.57
C LYS A 184 -19.07 -1.09 -0.36
N HIS A 185 -17.88 -1.68 -0.42
CA HIS A 185 -17.69 -3.12 -0.15
C HIS A 185 -18.14 -3.47 1.28
N ALA A 186 -17.79 -2.65 2.27
CA ALA A 186 -18.23 -2.81 3.66
C ALA A 186 -19.72 -2.47 3.91
N GLY A 187 -20.47 -2.05 2.88
CA GLY A 187 -21.88 -1.66 3.02
C GLY A 187 -22.12 -0.37 3.81
N VAL A 188 -21.11 0.50 3.91
CA VAL A 188 -21.16 1.75 4.69
C VAL A 188 -21.22 2.97 3.77
N GLU A 189 -22.25 3.79 3.93
CA GLU A 189 -22.37 5.04 3.18
C GLU A 189 -21.38 6.11 3.69
N ILE A 190 -20.74 6.85 2.77
CA ILE A 190 -19.98 8.07 3.06
C ILE A 190 -20.86 9.28 2.73
N SER A 191 -21.20 10.09 3.73
CA SER A 191 -22.12 11.23 3.61
C SER A 191 -21.56 12.33 2.70
N ALA A 192 -20.24 12.54 2.70
CA ALA A 192 -19.52 13.51 1.87
C ALA A 192 -19.71 13.24 0.37
N LEU A 193 -20.06 12.00 -0.03
CA LEU A 193 -20.41 11.65 -1.40
C LEU A 193 -21.58 12.46 -1.94
N ARG A 194 -22.47 12.95 -1.07
CA ARG A 194 -23.59 13.80 -1.48
C ARG A 194 -23.10 15.05 -2.21
N GLY A 195 -22.03 15.68 -1.74
CA GLY A 195 -21.46 16.86 -2.39
C GLY A 195 -20.90 16.56 -3.78
N ILE A 196 -20.21 15.43 -3.92
CA ILE A 196 -19.70 14.94 -5.21
C ILE A 196 -20.86 14.64 -6.16
N ARG A 197 -21.87 13.90 -5.69
CA ARG A 197 -23.07 13.55 -6.45
C ARG A 197 -23.82 14.78 -6.94
N ASP A 198 -24.01 15.79 -6.08
CA ASP A 198 -24.75 17.00 -6.42
C ASP A 198 -24.00 17.83 -7.48
N LYS A 199 -22.66 17.87 -7.43
CA LYS A 199 -21.81 18.49 -8.46
C LYS A 199 -21.91 17.77 -9.80
N LEU A 200 -21.77 16.45 -9.80
CA LEU A 200 -21.91 15.61 -10.99
C LEU A 200 -23.33 15.73 -11.57
N ALA A 201 -24.37 15.62 -10.76
CA ALA A 201 -25.76 15.80 -11.22
C ALA A 201 -26.02 17.19 -11.83
N GLY A 202 -25.31 18.23 -11.35
CA GLY A 202 -25.31 19.56 -11.93
C GLY A 202 -24.64 19.65 -13.30
N GLY A 203 -23.67 18.77 -13.60
CA GLY A 203 -23.01 18.62 -14.89
C GLY A 203 -22.07 19.75 -15.30
N ARG A 204 -21.81 20.72 -14.40
CA ARG A 204 -20.99 21.91 -14.67
C ARG A 204 -19.66 21.93 -13.92
N THR A 205 -19.55 21.16 -12.84
CA THR A 205 -18.39 21.17 -11.96
C THR A 205 -18.10 19.75 -11.51
N GLY A 206 -16.81 19.40 -11.48
CA GLY A 206 -16.36 18.11 -11.02
C GLY A 206 -15.99 18.07 -9.54
N PRO A 207 -15.59 16.88 -9.06
CA PRO A 207 -14.96 16.74 -7.76
C PRO A 207 -13.74 17.65 -7.63
N THR A 208 -13.58 18.30 -6.48
CA THR A 208 -12.46 19.19 -6.19
C THR A 208 -11.61 18.64 -5.06
N PHE A 209 -10.42 19.24 -4.87
CA PHE A 209 -9.56 18.97 -3.72
C PHE A 209 -10.32 18.89 -2.39
N ALA A 210 -11.24 19.81 -2.15
CA ALA A 210 -12.03 19.85 -0.92
C ALA A 210 -12.99 18.65 -0.77
N ASP A 211 -13.52 18.13 -1.88
CA ASP A 211 -14.40 16.95 -1.85
C ASP A 211 -13.61 15.70 -1.46
N TRP A 212 -12.40 15.53 -2.02
CA TRP A 212 -11.51 14.42 -1.68
C TRP A 212 -11.12 14.43 -0.21
N VAL A 213 -10.76 15.61 0.30
CA VAL A 213 -10.45 15.79 1.73
C VAL A 213 -11.67 15.50 2.60
N ALA A 214 -12.86 15.91 2.20
CA ALA A 214 -14.08 15.64 2.96
C ALA A 214 -14.37 14.14 3.09
N VAL A 215 -14.19 13.37 2.00
CA VAL A 215 -14.30 11.91 2.01
C VAL A 215 -13.29 11.30 2.98
N LEU A 216 -12.02 11.68 2.87
CA LEU A 216 -10.94 11.13 3.71
C LEU A 216 -11.12 11.49 5.19
N ILE A 217 -11.56 12.70 5.51
CA ILE A 217 -11.86 13.08 6.90
C ILE A 217 -13.02 12.27 7.46
N GLU A 218 -14.10 12.07 6.68
CA GLU A 218 -15.27 11.34 7.16
C GLU A 218 -14.94 9.89 7.52
N VAL A 219 -14.09 9.22 6.72
CA VAL A 219 -13.69 7.83 7.01
C VAL A 219 -12.84 7.69 8.28
N THR A 220 -12.22 8.76 8.79
CA THR A 220 -11.56 8.73 10.11
C THR A 220 -12.55 8.74 11.30
N GLY A 221 -13.83 9.00 11.03
CA GLY A 221 -14.88 9.21 12.02
C GLY A 221 -15.36 7.94 12.73
N LYS A 222 -16.16 8.12 13.79
CA LYS A 222 -16.65 7.03 14.66
C LYS A 222 -17.41 5.93 13.92
N LYS A 223 -18.12 6.27 12.84
CA LYS A 223 -18.92 5.31 12.04
C LYS A 223 -18.03 4.20 11.45
N PHE A 224 -16.89 4.59 10.90
CA PHE A 224 -15.94 3.70 10.24
C PHE A 224 -14.98 3.03 11.22
N ARG A 225 -14.78 3.62 12.41
CA ARG A 225 -14.04 2.98 13.52
C ARG A 225 -14.69 1.74 14.10
N ARG A 226 -15.97 1.51 13.84
CA ARG A 226 -16.71 0.33 14.31
C ARG A 226 -16.61 -0.85 13.35
N LEU A 227 -16.01 -0.67 12.18
CA LEU A 227 -15.80 -1.76 11.24
C LEU A 227 -14.76 -2.73 11.82
N PRO A 228 -14.92 -4.04 11.56
CA PRO A 228 -13.95 -5.05 11.99
C PRO A 228 -12.53 -4.71 11.52
N ASP A 229 -11.54 -5.10 12.32
CA ASP A 229 -10.12 -4.76 12.08
C ASP A 229 -9.48 -5.55 10.91
N ASP A 230 -10.24 -6.42 10.25
CA ASP A 230 -9.84 -7.21 9.06
C ASP A 230 -10.20 -6.53 7.73
N GLN A 231 -10.88 -5.38 7.77
CA GLN A 231 -11.37 -4.74 6.55
C GLN A 231 -10.28 -3.89 5.87
N PRO A 232 -10.10 -3.98 4.54
CA PRO A 232 -9.12 -3.16 3.78
C PRO A 232 -9.27 -1.64 3.96
N LEU A 233 -10.42 -1.16 4.46
CA LEU A 233 -10.68 0.26 4.72
C LEU A 233 -9.86 0.84 5.88
N ILE A 234 -9.34 0.00 6.80
CA ILE A 234 -8.63 0.47 8.01
C ILE A 234 -7.41 1.29 7.68
N GLU A 235 -6.62 0.83 6.73
CA GLU A 235 -5.40 1.50 6.33
C GLU A 235 -5.68 2.93 5.81
N VAL A 236 -6.75 3.09 5.04
CA VAL A 236 -7.20 4.40 4.56
C VAL A 236 -7.62 5.33 5.71
N ARG A 237 -8.15 4.78 6.81
CA ARG A 237 -8.53 5.57 8.01
C ARG A 237 -7.31 6.20 8.68
N HIS A 238 -6.11 5.64 8.47
CA HIS A 238 -4.89 6.15 9.08
C HIS A 238 -4.30 7.36 8.35
N MET A 239 -4.60 7.54 7.05
CA MET A 239 -4.03 8.60 6.20
C MET A 239 -4.20 10.04 6.71
N LEU A 240 -5.30 10.33 7.42
CA LEU A 240 -5.57 11.65 8.03
C LEU A 240 -5.88 11.55 9.53
N HIS A 241 -5.38 10.51 10.18
CA HIS A 241 -5.67 10.26 11.60
C HIS A 241 -5.00 11.29 12.52
N THR A 242 -3.76 11.69 12.21
CA THR A 242 -2.98 12.60 13.05
C THR A 242 -3.37 14.07 12.81
N SER A 243 -3.08 14.93 13.79
CA SER A 243 -3.25 16.38 13.61
C SER A 243 -2.28 16.94 12.58
N GLU A 244 -1.06 16.40 12.51
CA GLU A 244 -0.02 16.80 11.57
C GLU A 244 -0.43 16.55 10.12
N MET A 245 -0.96 15.37 9.81
CA MET A 245 -1.45 15.04 8.46
C MET A 245 -2.62 15.95 8.06
N ARG A 246 -3.54 16.23 8.99
CA ARG A 246 -4.65 17.16 8.74
C ARG A 246 -4.19 18.59 8.53
N GLU A 247 -3.18 19.05 9.27
CA GLU A 247 -2.57 20.37 9.06
C GLU A 247 -1.85 20.44 7.71
N ALA A 248 -1.05 19.43 7.36
CA ALA A 248 -0.37 19.33 6.07
C ALA A 248 -1.37 19.38 4.90
N CYS A 249 -2.44 18.60 5.01
CA CYS A 249 -3.54 18.61 4.04
C CYS A 249 -4.21 19.99 3.94
N GLY A 250 -4.53 20.63 5.07
CA GLY A 250 -5.13 21.96 5.10
C GLY A 250 -4.22 23.03 4.50
N ARG A 251 -2.90 22.94 4.73
CA ARG A 251 -1.90 23.84 4.14
C ARG A 251 -1.82 23.70 2.63
N LEU A 252 -1.75 22.47 2.12
CA LEU A 252 -1.75 22.21 0.67
C LEU A 252 -3.04 22.67 0.00
N ALA A 253 -4.20 22.46 0.63
CA ALA A 253 -5.48 22.98 0.16
C ALA A 253 -5.46 24.52 0.08
N GLY A 254 -4.92 25.19 1.10
CA GLY A 254 -4.74 26.64 1.13
C GLY A 254 -3.86 27.12 -0.03
N TYR A 255 -2.72 26.45 -0.26
CA TYR A 255 -1.81 26.75 -1.36
C TYR A 255 -2.44 26.56 -2.74
N ARG A 256 -3.23 25.50 -2.92
CA ARG A 256 -3.99 25.25 -4.15
C ARG A 256 -5.00 26.35 -4.41
N ASN A 257 -5.73 26.77 -3.38
CA ASN A 257 -6.71 27.85 -3.46
C ASN A 257 -6.06 29.21 -3.76
N ASP A 258 -4.96 29.53 -3.07
CA ASP A 258 -4.21 30.76 -3.32
C ASP A 258 -3.66 30.80 -4.74
N ARG A 259 -3.14 29.67 -5.26
CA ARG A 259 -2.69 29.53 -6.66
C ARG A 259 -3.83 29.78 -7.65
N ALA A 260 -5.02 29.23 -7.41
CA ALA A 260 -6.21 29.45 -8.24
C ALA A 260 -6.70 30.91 -8.23
N HIS A 261 -6.50 31.62 -7.10
CA HIS A 261 -6.85 33.04 -6.95
C HIS A 261 -5.69 34.01 -7.22
N LEU A 262 -4.59 33.53 -7.81
CA LEU A 262 -3.41 34.33 -8.17
C LEU A 262 -2.77 35.07 -6.97
N ARG A 263 -2.98 34.58 -5.74
CA ARG A 263 -2.31 35.09 -4.54
C ARG A 263 -0.89 34.54 -4.51
N ARG A 264 0.10 35.44 -4.44
CA ARG A 264 1.53 35.09 -4.57
C ARG A 264 2.29 35.51 -3.32
N GLY A 265 3.16 34.63 -2.83
CA GLY A 265 4.12 34.92 -1.77
C GLY A 265 5.55 34.69 -2.23
N ASP A 266 6.46 34.50 -1.28
CA ASP A 266 7.81 34.01 -1.56
C ASP A 266 7.74 32.56 -2.06
N LEU A 267 7.98 32.38 -3.37
CA LEU A 267 7.89 31.10 -4.05
C LEU A 267 8.83 30.05 -3.45
N ALA A 268 10.07 30.42 -3.12
CA ALA A 268 11.04 29.45 -2.61
C ALA A 268 10.63 28.96 -1.22
N LYS A 269 10.10 29.85 -0.37
CA LYS A 269 9.57 29.47 0.94
C LYS A 269 8.29 28.63 0.83
N GLN A 270 7.36 29.02 -0.03
CA GLN A 270 6.12 28.30 -0.26
C GLN A 270 6.36 26.91 -0.84
N LEU A 271 7.30 26.78 -1.79
CA LEU A 271 7.67 25.50 -2.39
C LEU A 271 8.25 24.54 -1.34
N ARG A 272 9.19 25.00 -0.51
CA ARG A 272 9.76 24.16 0.55
C ARG A 272 8.71 23.71 1.56
N ASP A 273 7.81 24.60 1.97
CA ASP A 273 6.73 24.24 2.90
C ASP A 273 5.77 23.25 2.25
N ALA A 274 5.27 23.53 1.04
CA ALA A 274 4.39 22.65 0.30
C ALA A 274 5.00 21.25 0.08
N TYR A 275 6.27 21.19 -0.32
CA TYR A 275 6.99 19.92 -0.48
C TYR A 275 7.06 19.15 0.84
N SER A 276 7.37 19.82 1.96
CA SER A 276 7.39 19.17 3.28
C SER A 276 6.00 18.63 3.68
N LYS A 277 4.92 19.34 3.33
CA LYS A 277 3.55 18.88 3.62
C LYS A 277 3.15 17.71 2.74
N LEU A 278 3.55 17.71 1.47
CA LEU A 278 3.34 16.57 0.58
C LEU A 278 4.07 15.33 1.12
N TRP A 279 5.30 15.49 1.61
CA TRP A 279 6.06 14.41 2.22
C TRP A 279 5.34 13.78 3.41
N VAL A 280 4.81 14.61 4.34
CA VAL A 280 4.01 14.13 5.48
C VAL A 280 2.82 13.29 5.01
N LEU A 281 2.12 13.72 3.95
CA LEU A 281 0.98 12.97 3.40
C LEU A 281 1.40 11.68 2.72
N LEU A 282 2.52 11.67 1.99
CA LEU A 282 3.04 10.46 1.34
C LEU A 282 3.47 9.42 2.38
N SER A 283 4.13 9.82 3.46
CA SER A 283 4.48 8.93 4.57
C SER A 283 3.23 8.39 5.29
N GLY A 284 2.18 9.22 5.43
CA GLY A 284 0.89 8.76 5.94
C GLY A 284 0.12 7.81 5.02
N ALA A 285 0.58 7.65 3.79
CA ALA A 285 -0.04 6.81 2.76
C ALA A 285 0.80 5.58 2.40
N ASP A 286 1.72 5.16 3.28
CA ASP A 286 2.57 3.97 3.11
C ASP A 286 1.78 2.71 2.75
N PHE A 287 0.63 2.51 3.40
CA PHE A 287 -0.26 1.38 3.14
C PHE A 287 -0.69 1.20 1.67
N LEU A 288 -0.56 2.24 0.84
CA LEU A 288 -0.79 2.12 -0.61
C LEU A 288 0.23 1.21 -1.30
N SER A 289 1.37 0.94 -0.67
CA SER A 289 2.34 -0.05 -1.12
C SER A 289 1.82 -1.49 -1.00
N ASP A 290 0.92 -1.75 -0.05
CA ASP A 290 0.28 -3.05 0.17
C ASP A 290 -1.01 -3.21 -0.67
N LEU A 291 -1.70 -2.10 -0.95
CA LEU A 291 -2.90 -2.08 -1.81
C LEU A 291 -2.54 -2.00 -3.30
N ARG A 292 -2.32 -3.17 -3.90
CA ARG A 292 -1.86 -3.27 -5.29
C ARG A 292 -2.94 -2.87 -6.30
N LEU A 293 -2.66 -1.84 -7.10
CA LEU A 293 -3.48 -1.48 -8.25
C LEU A 293 -3.26 -2.49 -9.37
N VAL A 294 -4.30 -3.21 -9.78
CA VAL A 294 -4.22 -4.21 -10.84
C VAL A 294 -5.23 -3.99 -11.95
N TYR A 295 -4.81 -4.26 -13.18
CA TYR A 295 -5.67 -4.26 -14.35
C TYR A 295 -5.91 -5.69 -14.84
N LEU A 296 -7.17 -6.13 -14.86
CA LEU A 296 -7.51 -7.47 -15.33
C LEU A 296 -7.63 -7.48 -16.86
N THR A 297 -6.66 -8.09 -17.52
CA THR A 297 -6.64 -8.22 -18.99
C THR A 297 -7.47 -9.38 -19.50
N SER A 298 -7.55 -10.48 -18.74
CA SER A 298 -8.33 -11.67 -19.11
C SER A 298 -8.79 -12.43 -17.88
N VAL A 299 -10.02 -12.95 -17.94
CA VAL A 299 -10.60 -13.83 -16.94
C VAL A 299 -11.09 -15.09 -17.64
N ARG A 300 -10.60 -16.27 -17.23
CA ARG A 300 -11.06 -17.57 -17.75
C ARG A 300 -11.56 -18.43 -16.61
N TRP A 301 -12.85 -18.72 -16.60
CA TRP A 301 -13.47 -19.58 -15.59
C TRP A 301 -13.42 -21.06 -15.97
N ASP A 302 -12.93 -21.90 -15.07
CA ASP A 302 -13.10 -23.35 -15.12
C ASP A 302 -14.27 -23.75 -14.21
N ALA A 303 -15.42 -24.03 -14.83
CA ALA A 303 -16.64 -24.38 -14.09
C ALA A 303 -16.57 -25.73 -13.36
N LEU A 304 -15.71 -26.65 -13.81
CA LEU A 304 -15.54 -27.95 -13.17
C LEU A 304 -14.66 -27.83 -11.93
N ARG A 305 -13.56 -27.07 -12.02
CA ARG A 305 -12.65 -26.83 -10.89
C ARG A 305 -13.13 -25.73 -9.95
N ARG A 306 -14.09 -24.90 -10.39
CA ARG A 306 -14.55 -23.68 -9.70
C ARG A 306 -13.40 -22.71 -9.40
N VAL A 307 -12.52 -22.54 -10.39
CA VAL A 307 -11.36 -21.64 -10.29
C VAL A 307 -11.29 -20.78 -11.55
N ALA A 308 -11.05 -19.48 -11.38
CA ALA A 308 -10.74 -18.55 -12.44
C ALA A 308 -9.22 -18.47 -12.64
N THR A 309 -8.75 -18.57 -13.88
CA THR A 309 -7.40 -18.15 -14.26
C THR A 309 -7.45 -16.70 -14.71
N LEU A 310 -6.75 -15.84 -13.99
CA LEU A 310 -6.67 -14.40 -14.25
C LEU A 310 -5.36 -14.09 -14.96
N ARG A 311 -5.41 -13.19 -15.94
CA ARG A 311 -4.22 -12.50 -16.44
C ARG A 311 -4.32 -11.03 -16.05
N LEU A 312 -3.38 -10.56 -15.26
CA LEU A 312 -3.40 -9.21 -14.69
C LEU A 312 -2.09 -8.46 -14.92
N GLN A 313 -2.17 -7.13 -14.87
CA GLN A 313 -1.04 -6.21 -14.88
C GLN A 313 -1.02 -5.46 -13.55
N GLU A 314 0.09 -5.55 -12.79
CA GLU A 314 0.27 -4.81 -11.54
C GLU A 314 0.80 -3.40 -11.86
N LEU A 315 -0.09 -2.40 -11.79
CA LEU A 315 0.19 -1.01 -12.11
C LEU A 315 0.80 -0.29 -10.88
N MET A 316 1.97 -0.77 -10.45
CA MET A 316 2.76 -0.20 -9.36
C MET A 316 4.01 0.47 -9.91
N GLY A 317 4.40 1.59 -9.31
CA GLY A 317 5.55 2.39 -9.71
C GLY A 317 5.29 3.33 -10.89
N ASP A 318 6.31 4.10 -11.27
CA ASP A 318 6.23 5.22 -12.22
C ASP A 318 6.06 4.83 -13.71
N HIS A 319 5.97 3.54 -14.03
CA HIS A 319 5.84 3.05 -15.41
C HIS A 319 4.44 2.49 -15.71
N SER A 320 3.87 2.88 -16.85
CA SER A 320 2.53 2.45 -17.29
C SER A 320 2.53 1.13 -18.07
N ILE A 321 3.70 0.66 -18.51
CA ILE A 321 3.85 -0.60 -19.25
C ILE A 321 4.48 -1.63 -18.31
N VAL A 322 3.67 -2.59 -17.88
CA VAL A 322 4.07 -3.61 -16.91
C VAL A 322 3.81 -5.02 -17.45
N PRO A 323 4.66 -6.02 -17.10
CA PRO A 323 4.48 -7.38 -17.54
C PRO A 323 3.21 -8.00 -16.94
N SER A 324 2.54 -8.85 -17.71
CA SER A 324 1.38 -9.58 -17.23
C SER A 324 1.79 -10.74 -16.32
N ARG A 325 1.00 -10.96 -15.25
CA ARG A 325 1.08 -12.12 -14.36
C ARG A 325 -0.16 -12.98 -14.49
N VAL A 326 -0.03 -14.25 -14.12
CA VAL A 326 -1.14 -15.21 -14.06
C VAL A 326 -1.38 -15.61 -12.61
N MET A 327 -2.64 -15.66 -12.21
CA MET A 327 -3.06 -16.03 -10.87
C MET A 327 -4.34 -16.87 -10.93
N GLU A 328 -4.51 -17.80 -9.99
CA GLU A 328 -5.78 -18.51 -9.78
C GLU A 328 -6.64 -17.74 -8.76
N TYR A 329 -7.95 -17.69 -8.97
CA TYR A 329 -8.89 -16.98 -8.10
C TYR A 329 -10.17 -17.79 -7.91
N SER A 330 -10.79 -17.71 -6.74
CA SER A 330 -11.90 -18.59 -6.32
C SER A 330 -13.28 -18.17 -6.83
N SER A 331 -13.40 -17.00 -7.46
CA SER A 331 -14.68 -16.44 -7.93
C SER A 331 -14.67 -16.14 -9.43
N ASN A 332 -15.85 -16.19 -10.04
CA ASN A 332 -16.11 -15.78 -11.42
C ASN A 332 -16.78 -14.40 -11.54
N GLU A 333 -17.02 -13.70 -10.44
CA GLU A 333 -17.65 -12.37 -10.39
C GLU A 333 -16.63 -11.25 -10.68
N LEU A 334 -15.88 -11.41 -11.77
CA LEU A 334 -14.82 -10.48 -12.17
C LEU A 334 -15.12 -9.87 -13.54
N GLU A 335 -14.81 -8.59 -13.67
CA GLU A 335 -15.00 -7.79 -14.87
C GLU A 335 -13.66 -7.69 -15.61
N GLN A 336 -13.57 -8.35 -16.76
CA GLN A 336 -12.42 -8.22 -17.65
C GLN A 336 -12.34 -6.79 -18.20
N GLY A 337 -11.13 -6.25 -18.31
CA GLY A 337 -10.88 -4.92 -18.84
C GLY A 337 -11.09 -3.79 -17.83
N SER A 338 -11.13 -4.14 -16.53
CA SER A 338 -11.36 -3.19 -15.44
C SER A 338 -10.23 -3.17 -14.43
N LEU A 339 -10.15 -2.05 -13.70
CA LEU A 339 -9.21 -1.85 -12.60
C LEU A 339 -9.75 -2.41 -11.30
N TYR A 340 -8.84 -2.95 -10.50
CA TYR A 340 -9.09 -3.48 -9.18
C TYR A 340 -8.02 -3.00 -8.20
N ILE A 341 -8.40 -2.85 -6.93
CA ILE A 341 -7.43 -2.91 -5.83
C ILE A 341 -7.39 -4.35 -5.36
N MET A 342 -6.19 -4.92 -5.31
CA MET A 342 -5.94 -6.17 -4.61
C MET A 342 -5.45 -5.83 -3.20
N ASP A 343 -6.19 -6.28 -2.20
CA ASP A 343 -5.80 -6.12 -0.79
C ASP A 343 -4.68 -7.11 -0.38
N ALA A 344 -4.25 -7.03 0.88
CA ALA A 344 -3.20 -7.89 1.43
C ALA A 344 -3.59 -9.38 1.44
N ASP A 345 -4.87 -9.69 1.56
CA ASP A 345 -5.41 -11.07 1.54
C ASP A 345 -5.65 -11.58 0.11
N GLY A 346 -5.36 -10.77 -0.90
CA GLY A 346 -5.56 -11.09 -2.32
C GLY A 346 -6.98 -10.85 -2.81
N GLY A 347 -7.86 -10.27 -1.99
CA GLY A 347 -9.21 -9.87 -2.34
C GLY A 347 -9.21 -8.77 -3.41
N LEU A 348 -10.02 -8.96 -4.46
CA LEU A 348 -10.12 -8.05 -5.59
C LEU A 348 -11.33 -7.13 -5.47
N HIS A 349 -11.10 -5.82 -5.35
CA HIS A 349 -12.11 -4.78 -5.22
C HIS A 349 -12.23 -3.94 -6.50
N LEU A 350 -13.36 -4.07 -7.21
CA LEU A 350 -13.60 -3.39 -8.48
C LEU A 350 -13.60 -1.85 -8.31
N LEU A 351 -12.75 -1.18 -9.09
CA LEU A 351 -12.63 0.29 -9.07
C LEU A 351 -13.64 1.00 -9.99
N ARG A 352 -14.22 0.31 -10.99
CA ARG A 352 -15.24 0.90 -11.87
C ARG A 352 -16.52 1.20 -11.08
N PRO A 353 -17.16 2.36 -11.28
CA PRO A 353 -16.83 3.43 -12.24
C PRO A 353 -15.92 4.53 -11.70
N PHE A 354 -15.46 4.46 -10.45
CA PHE A 354 -14.71 5.52 -9.79
C PHE A 354 -13.33 5.79 -10.43
N LEU A 355 -12.65 4.73 -10.88
CA LEU A 355 -11.38 4.81 -11.60
C LEU A 355 -11.35 3.80 -12.76
N VAL A 356 -10.88 4.24 -13.92
CA VAL A 356 -10.76 3.38 -15.12
C VAL A 356 -9.37 3.49 -15.75
N TRP A 357 -8.93 2.43 -16.44
CA TRP A 357 -7.65 2.38 -17.17
C TRP A 357 -7.91 2.42 -18.66
N LYS A 358 -7.44 3.48 -19.33
CA LYS A 358 -7.69 3.70 -20.76
C LYS A 358 -6.53 4.40 -21.45
N ASN A 359 -6.51 4.29 -22.77
CA ASN A 359 -5.59 5.08 -23.59
C ASN A 359 -6.10 6.52 -23.71
N CYS A 360 -5.24 7.48 -23.41
CA CYS A 360 -5.57 8.90 -23.48
C CYS A 360 -5.66 9.37 -24.94
N SER A 361 -6.81 9.92 -25.34
CA SER A 361 -7.01 10.45 -26.69
C SER A 361 -6.08 11.63 -27.05
N ALA A 362 -5.52 12.33 -26.05
CA ALA A 362 -4.65 13.49 -26.28
C ALA A 362 -3.17 13.11 -26.44
N CYS A 363 -2.64 12.21 -25.59
CA CYS A 363 -1.22 11.85 -25.60
C CYS A 363 -0.94 10.41 -26.02
N THR A 364 -1.97 9.60 -26.30
CA THR A 364 -1.90 8.18 -26.67
C THR A 364 -1.27 7.25 -25.62
N GLN A 365 -0.99 7.77 -24.43
CA GLN A 365 -0.48 6.99 -23.31
C GLN A 365 -1.61 6.36 -22.51
N TRP A 366 -1.35 5.19 -21.95
CA TRP A 366 -2.27 4.61 -20.98
C TRP A 366 -2.23 5.38 -19.67
N SER A 367 -3.39 5.61 -19.06
CA SER A 367 -3.54 6.44 -17.87
C SER A 367 -4.76 6.00 -17.06
N THR A 368 -4.72 6.30 -15.77
CA THR A 368 -5.86 6.14 -14.89
C THR A 368 -6.72 7.40 -14.94
N PHE A 369 -8.03 7.20 -15.00
CA PHE A 369 -9.00 8.27 -15.18
C PHE A 369 -10.08 8.20 -14.10
N HIS A 370 -10.35 9.33 -13.44
CA HIS A 370 -11.49 9.50 -12.55
C HIS A 370 -12.57 10.36 -13.23
N ILE A 371 -13.79 10.32 -12.69
CA ILE A 371 -14.89 11.17 -13.19
C ILE A 371 -14.58 12.64 -12.89
N ASP A 372 -14.67 13.47 -13.92
CA ASP A 372 -14.53 14.92 -13.79
C ASP A 372 -15.89 15.59 -13.98
N LEU A 373 -16.53 15.46 -15.15
CA LEU A 373 -17.81 16.10 -15.41
C LEU A 373 -18.82 15.10 -15.99
N THR A 374 -20.10 15.35 -15.71
CA THR A 374 -21.21 14.60 -16.31
C THR A 374 -22.21 15.57 -16.93
N PRO A 375 -21.86 16.24 -18.06
CA PRO A 375 -22.79 17.13 -18.75
C PRO A 375 -24.09 16.39 -19.10
N ARG A 376 -25.23 17.08 -19.10
CA ARG A 376 -26.54 16.42 -19.32
C ARG A 376 -26.68 15.78 -20.70
N ASP A 377 -26.18 16.48 -21.72
CA ASP A 377 -26.42 16.12 -23.13
C ASP A 377 -25.19 15.54 -23.85
N ASN A 378 -24.05 15.39 -23.14
CA ASN A 378 -22.81 14.83 -23.69
C ASN A 378 -22.34 13.62 -22.90
N ASP A 379 -21.27 12.97 -23.33
CA ASP A 379 -20.63 11.87 -22.61
C ASP A 379 -20.07 12.29 -21.25
N VAL A 380 -19.80 11.30 -20.40
CA VAL A 380 -19.08 11.52 -19.14
C VAL A 380 -17.66 11.95 -19.47
N VAL A 381 -17.22 13.08 -18.92
CA VAL A 381 -15.85 13.57 -19.03
C VAL A 381 -15.05 12.99 -17.89
N LEU A 382 -13.94 12.37 -18.24
CA LEU A 382 -12.97 11.81 -17.32
C LEU A 382 -11.69 12.64 -17.34
N LYS A 383 -10.97 12.66 -16.22
CA LYS A 383 -9.68 13.34 -16.09
C LYS A 383 -8.60 12.38 -15.64
N SER A 384 -7.44 12.43 -16.31
CA SER A 384 -6.28 11.60 -16.00
C SER A 384 -5.61 12.07 -14.72
N LEU A 385 -5.25 11.13 -13.84
CA LEU A 385 -4.47 11.41 -12.63
C LEU A 385 -3.00 11.73 -12.96
N GLU A 386 -2.43 11.07 -13.96
CA GLU A 386 -1.03 11.23 -14.37
C GLU A 386 -0.80 12.53 -15.15
N HIS A 387 -1.62 12.76 -16.17
CA HIS A 387 -1.38 13.78 -17.20
C HIS A 387 -2.31 14.99 -17.10
N GLY A 388 -3.40 14.89 -16.34
CA GLY A 388 -4.42 15.95 -16.25
C GLY A 388 -5.26 16.15 -17.52
N HIS A 389 -5.01 15.39 -18.60
CA HIS A 389 -5.81 15.39 -19.82
C HIS A 389 -7.21 14.85 -19.56
N THR A 390 -8.18 15.29 -20.38
CA THR A 390 -9.55 14.83 -20.33
C THR A 390 -9.92 13.92 -21.51
N THR A 391 -10.88 13.04 -21.30
CA THR A 391 -11.45 12.18 -22.35
C THR A 391 -12.93 11.91 -22.07
N ASN A 392 -13.68 11.50 -23.08
CA ASN A 392 -15.12 11.28 -23.00
C ASN A 392 -15.45 9.78 -22.99
N ASP A 393 -16.45 9.38 -22.22
CA ASP A 393 -16.89 7.99 -22.11
C ASP A 393 -18.39 7.87 -21.82
N GLU A 394 -19.17 7.49 -22.84
CA GLU A 394 -20.61 7.26 -22.70
C GLU A 394 -20.93 6.08 -21.77
N SER A 395 -20.07 5.06 -21.75
CA SER A 395 -20.34 3.78 -21.09
C SER A 395 -20.40 3.85 -19.57
N LEU A 396 -19.94 4.96 -18.97
CA LEU A 396 -19.86 5.14 -17.52
C LEU A 396 -21.10 5.78 -16.91
N ARG A 397 -21.99 6.38 -17.71
CA ARG A 397 -23.18 7.07 -17.19
C ARG A 397 -24.08 6.14 -16.37
N GLU A 398 -24.39 4.96 -16.90
CA GLU A 398 -25.26 4.00 -16.21
C GLU A 398 -24.60 3.38 -14.96
N PRO A 399 -23.34 2.90 -15.02
CA PRO A 399 -22.58 2.51 -13.84
C PRO A 399 -22.57 3.58 -12.73
N LEU A 400 -22.44 4.86 -13.09
CA LEU A 400 -22.47 5.97 -12.12
C LEU A 400 -23.81 6.08 -11.39
N ARG A 401 -24.92 5.81 -12.07
CA ARG A 401 -26.25 5.73 -11.44
C ARG A 401 -26.35 4.53 -10.50
N GLN A 402 -25.84 3.37 -10.92
CA GLN A 402 -25.86 2.14 -10.13
C GLN A 402 -25.06 2.27 -8.83
N VAL A 403 -23.99 3.05 -8.83
CA VAL A 403 -23.19 3.31 -7.61
C VAL A 403 -23.65 4.55 -6.84
N GLY A 404 -24.74 5.20 -7.26
CA GLY A 404 -25.33 6.34 -6.56
C GLY A 404 -24.59 7.67 -6.72
N LEU A 405 -23.63 7.76 -7.65
CA LEU A 405 -22.93 9.02 -7.99
C LEU A 405 -23.72 9.90 -8.97
N LEU A 406 -24.73 9.34 -9.64
CA LEU A 406 -25.74 10.07 -10.38
C LEU A 406 -27.14 9.67 -9.92
N PRO A 407 -28.14 10.56 -10.04
CA PRO A 407 -29.54 10.19 -9.83
C PRO A 407 -29.97 9.06 -10.76
N LEU A 408 -30.80 8.14 -10.26
CA LEU A 408 -31.50 7.17 -11.10
C LEU A 408 -32.36 7.92 -12.14
N ALA A 409 -32.42 7.37 -13.35
CA ALA A 409 -33.16 7.95 -14.48
C ALA A 409 -34.67 7.98 -14.22
#